data_AF-A0A8E7B2R6-F1
#
_entry.id   AF-A0A8E7B2R6-F1
#
_cell.length_a   1.000
_cell.length_b   1.000
_cell.length_c   1.000
_cell.angle_alpha   90.00
_cell.angle_beta   90.00
_cell.angle_gamma   90.00
#
_symmetry.space_group_name_H-M   'P 1'
#
loop_
_entity.id
_entity.type
_entity.pdbx_description
1 polymer ?
#
loop_
_entity_poly.entity_id
_entity_poly.type
_entity_poly.pdbx_seq_one_letter_code
_entity_poly.pdbx_strand_id
1 'polypeptide(L)'
;MELKISGVASYKSPVKITIDKKINLFYGLNGSGKTTIANFLQNRNHECYRHCCISGADDKKFIVYNENFIDENFYESVEQKGIFTLGIENKEAESNIENARNQIGQLNDKKQECEELIKWKKSQNNENENGIKERVWRIKTSYENSALDFCLVGVKNNKERLFDTLLGTEPEMDTSITIHDLESDIKKIEGDDAIIKATIPRIPLNTIQIENNDIFQEIIIGNEDNSLSKLINDLGNSDWVKSGIHFLDSQNRCPFCQRELESNLISKLRDYFDENYKQKINALNDLKTQYLNEILKFPDIEELKSEKLVAECLPFIEELLSLKNILDQNLASIEKKIIEPSKKLNLIETSEYLKKIDRYITEINNNIQIHNENIQNKEEFKKRIKKAFWGCASATRHLKLWIKMM
;
A
#
# COMPACT_ATOMS: atom_id res chain seq x y z
N MET A 1 77.33 -16.95 -67.44
CA MET A 1 76.02 -16.31 -67.18
C MET A 1 76.20 -14.82 -67.37
N GLU A 2 75.18 -14.12 -67.83
CA GLU A 2 75.22 -12.66 -67.98
C GLU A 2 74.06 -12.02 -67.21
N LEU A 3 74.35 -10.98 -66.42
CA LEU A 3 73.36 -10.10 -65.82
C LEU A 3 73.26 -8.84 -66.65
N LYS A 4 72.03 -8.46 -67.00
CA LYS A 4 71.72 -7.16 -67.58
C LYS A 4 70.90 -6.38 -66.56
N ILE A 5 71.44 -5.26 -66.08
CA ILE A 5 70.80 -4.40 -65.09
C ILE A 5 70.58 -3.04 -65.71
N SER A 6 69.34 -2.54 -65.66
CA SER A 6 68.97 -1.27 -66.31
C SER A 6 67.78 -0.63 -65.62
N GLY A 7 67.84 0.69 -65.43
CA GLY A 7 66.70 1.48 -64.94
C GLY A 7 66.37 1.29 -63.46
N VAL A 8 67.33 0.84 -62.64
CA VAL A 8 67.10 0.52 -61.22
C VAL A 8 68.17 1.14 -60.32
N ALA A 9 67.75 1.92 -59.33
CA ALA A 9 68.61 2.56 -58.32
C ALA A 9 69.86 3.23 -58.94
N SER A 10 71.05 2.70 -58.66
CA SER A 10 72.34 3.24 -59.17
C SER A 10 72.60 2.97 -60.66
N TYR A 11 71.81 2.12 -61.33
CA TYR A 11 72.01 1.72 -62.73
C TYR A 11 71.07 2.45 -63.70
N LYS A 12 71.38 3.72 -63.99
CA LYS A 12 70.60 4.57 -64.92
C LYS A 12 70.71 4.14 -66.39
N SER A 13 71.86 3.61 -66.79
CA SER A 13 72.12 3.07 -68.14
C SER A 13 72.24 1.55 -68.08
N PRO A 14 71.93 0.82 -69.17
CA PRO A 14 72.02 -0.64 -69.19
C PRO A 14 73.48 -1.10 -69.03
N VAL A 15 73.74 -1.84 -67.95
CA VAL A 15 75.04 -2.44 -67.66
C VAL A 15 74.95 -3.96 -67.83
N LYS A 16 75.93 -4.53 -68.50
CA LYS A 16 76.11 -5.99 -68.63
C LYS A 16 77.24 -6.44 -67.71
N ILE A 17 76.97 -7.45 -66.89
CA ILE A 17 77.93 -8.03 -65.96
C ILE A 17 78.04 -9.52 -66.29
N THR A 18 79.21 -9.95 -66.74
CA THR A 18 79.48 -11.36 -66.99
C THR A 18 79.86 -12.05 -65.68
N ILE A 19 79.16 -13.14 -65.37
CA ILE A 19 79.44 -14.02 -64.23
C ILE A 19 79.93 -15.36 -64.77
N ASP A 20 81.21 -15.64 -64.51
CA ASP A 20 81.94 -16.81 -64.98
C ASP A 20 82.38 -17.75 -63.85
N LYS A 21 82.40 -17.28 -62.59
CA LYS A 21 82.81 -18.06 -61.42
C LYS A 21 81.62 -18.60 -60.62
N LYS A 22 81.85 -19.69 -59.87
CA LYS A 22 80.88 -20.27 -58.91
C LYS A 22 80.64 -19.34 -57.71
N ILE A 23 81.67 -18.65 -57.25
CA ILE A 23 81.62 -17.65 -56.17
C ILE A 23 82.03 -16.31 -56.77
N ASN A 24 81.20 -15.28 -56.58
CA ASN A 24 81.43 -13.95 -57.11
C ASN A 24 81.35 -12.93 -55.98
N LEU A 25 82.37 -12.08 -55.88
CA LEU A 25 82.45 -11.02 -54.89
C LEU A 25 82.28 -9.66 -55.58
N PHE A 26 81.19 -8.97 -55.27
CA PHE A 26 80.93 -7.60 -55.74
C PHE A 26 81.37 -6.61 -54.67
N TYR A 27 82.45 -5.86 -54.92
CA TYR A 27 82.99 -4.86 -54.00
C TYR A 27 83.14 -3.50 -54.71
N GLY A 28 83.26 -2.42 -53.94
CA GLY A 28 83.27 -1.06 -54.44
C GLY A 28 82.88 -0.04 -53.38
N LEU A 29 82.99 1.25 -53.68
CA LEU A 29 82.68 2.35 -52.76
C LEU A 29 81.20 2.36 -52.34
N ASN A 30 80.88 2.97 -51.20
CA ASN A 30 79.49 3.15 -50.76
C ASN A 30 78.70 3.93 -51.83
N GLY A 31 77.48 3.47 -52.13
CA GLY A 31 76.65 4.02 -53.20
C GLY A 31 76.91 3.45 -54.61
N SER A 32 77.92 2.59 -54.80
CA SER A 32 78.25 2.00 -56.11
C SER A 32 77.22 1.00 -56.67
N GLY A 33 76.10 0.77 -55.99
CA GLY A 33 75.03 -0.12 -56.47
C GLY A 33 75.23 -1.62 -56.19
N LYS A 34 76.12 -2.00 -55.26
CA LYS A 34 76.35 -3.42 -54.88
C LYS A 34 75.07 -4.08 -54.35
N THR A 35 74.39 -3.42 -53.41
CA THR A 35 73.14 -3.89 -52.81
C THR A 35 72.04 -4.08 -53.84
N THR A 36 72.01 -3.25 -54.90
CA THR A 36 71.05 -3.39 -56.01
C THR A 36 71.27 -4.69 -56.79
N ILE A 37 72.52 -5.10 -57.03
CA ILE A 37 72.82 -6.40 -57.66
C ILE A 37 72.36 -7.54 -56.74
N ALA A 38 72.71 -7.46 -55.45
CA ALA A 38 72.37 -8.48 -54.46
C ALA A 38 70.84 -8.67 -54.35
N ASN A 39 70.10 -7.58 -54.21
CA ASN A 39 68.64 -7.60 -54.07
C ASN A 39 67.94 -8.07 -55.35
N PHE A 40 68.46 -7.71 -56.53
CA PHE A 40 67.95 -8.26 -57.80
C PHE A 40 68.10 -9.78 -57.87
N LEU A 41 69.24 -10.31 -57.41
CA LEU A 41 69.49 -11.75 -57.38
C LEU A 41 68.60 -12.50 -56.37
N GLN A 42 68.24 -11.87 -55.24
CA GLN A 42 67.33 -12.42 -54.22
C GLN A 42 65.86 -12.38 -54.64
N ASN A 43 65.37 -11.26 -55.19
CA ASN A 43 63.97 -11.07 -55.53
C ASN A 43 63.78 -10.55 -56.95
N ARG A 44 64.03 -11.42 -57.93
CA ARG A 44 64.04 -11.13 -59.37
C ARG A 44 62.72 -10.61 -59.91
N ASN A 45 61.62 -11.06 -59.30
CA ASN A 45 60.26 -10.77 -59.75
C ASN A 45 59.72 -9.46 -59.17
N HIS A 46 60.49 -8.78 -58.32
CA HIS A 46 60.09 -7.50 -57.78
C HIS A 46 59.94 -6.46 -58.90
N GLU A 47 58.89 -5.64 -58.82
CA GLU A 47 58.48 -4.71 -59.88
C GLU A 47 59.59 -3.74 -60.30
N CYS A 48 60.46 -3.36 -59.37
CA CYS A 48 61.58 -2.47 -59.64
C CYS A 48 62.65 -3.06 -60.58
N TYR A 49 62.67 -4.38 -60.83
CA TYR A 49 63.65 -5.04 -61.71
C TYR A 49 63.09 -5.45 -63.07
N ARG A 50 61.93 -4.93 -63.49
CA ARG A 50 61.27 -5.27 -64.77
C ARG A 50 62.14 -5.11 -66.02
N HIS A 51 63.14 -4.22 -65.97
CA HIS A 51 64.08 -3.97 -67.08
C HIS A 51 65.42 -4.70 -66.93
N CYS A 52 65.56 -5.54 -65.92
CA CYS A 52 66.73 -6.38 -65.68
C CYS A 52 66.46 -7.79 -66.19
N CYS A 53 67.49 -8.46 -66.71
CA CYS A 53 67.38 -9.86 -67.11
C CYS A 53 68.67 -10.64 -66.83
N ILE A 54 68.51 -11.96 -66.79
CA ILE A 54 69.61 -12.90 -66.58
C ILE A 54 69.60 -13.85 -67.78
N SER A 55 70.77 -14.12 -68.34
CA SER A 55 70.92 -15.04 -69.46
C SER A 55 71.86 -16.18 -69.12
N GLY A 56 71.44 -17.42 -69.45
CA GLY A 56 72.24 -18.64 -69.28
C GLY A 56 72.30 -19.17 -67.84
N ALA A 57 71.22 -19.01 -67.06
CA ALA A 57 71.15 -19.50 -65.67
C ALA A 57 69.73 -19.82 -65.16
N ASP A 58 68.83 -20.26 -66.04
CA ASP A 58 67.41 -20.45 -65.72
C ASP A 58 67.16 -21.53 -64.65
N ASP A 59 68.04 -22.54 -64.54
CA ASP A 59 67.90 -23.65 -63.58
C ASP A 59 68.77 -23.54 -62.32
N LYS A 60 69.41 -22.38 -62.09
CA LYS A 60 70.36 -22.21 -60.98
C LYS A 60 69.71 -21.54 -59.78
N LYS A 61 69.87 -22.12 -58.59
CA LYS A 61 69.54 -21.46 -57.31
C LYS A 61 70.68 -20.49 -56.94
N PHE A 62 70.31 -19.25 -56.64
CA PHE A 62 71.24 -18.21 -56.24
C PHE A 62 71.17 -18.03 -54.74
N ILE A 63 72.33 -18.09 -54.08
CA ILE A 63 72.47 -17.76 -52.67
C ILE A 63 73.21 -16.44 -52.63
N VAL A 64 72.56 -15.43 -52.07
CA VAL A 64 73.11 -14.08 -51.97
C VAL A 64 73.32 -13.79 -50.49
N TYR A 65 74.58 -13.60 -50.13
CA TYR A 65 74.97 -13.19 -48.78
C TYR A 65 75.08 -11.66 -48.75
N ASN A 66 74.11 -11.00 -48.10
CA ASN A 66 74.03 -9.56 -47.89
C ASN A 66 73.45 -9.27 -46.49
N GLU A 67 73.28 -8.00 -46.14
CA GLU A 67 72.67 -7.57 -44.87
C GLU A 67 71.29 -8.20 -44.65
N ASN A 68 70.41 -8.19 -45.66
CA ASN A 68 69.09 -8.82 -45.55
C ASN A 68 69.17 -10.31 -45.19
N PHE A 69 70.11 -11.06 -45.79
CA PHE A 69 70.31 -12.47 -45.45
C PHE A 69 70.74 -12.65 -43.99
N ILE A 70 71.58 -11.74 -43.47
CA ILE A 70 72.00 -11.75 -42.08
C ILE A 70 70.80 -11.46 -41.17
N ASP A 71 70.03 -10.41 -41.45
CA ASP A 71 68.88 -10.00 -40.63
C ASP A 71 67.75 -11.04 -40.59
N GLU A 72 67.56 -11.77 -41.69
CA GLU A 72 66.54 -12.82 -41.79
C GLU A 72 66.94 -14.13 -41.11
N ASN A 73 68.23 -14.50 -41.19
CA ASN A 73 68.69 -15.83 -40.78
C ASN A 73 69.42 -15.85 -39.43
N PHE A 74 69.90 -14.71 -38.96
CA PHE A 74 70.61 -14.57 -37.69
C PHE A 74 69.81 -13.65 -36.79
N TYR A 75 69.28 -14.20 -35.70
CA TYR A 75 68.60 -13.42 -34.67
C TYR A 75 69.14 -13.80 -33.30
N GLU A 76 69.19 -12.83 -32.41
CA GLU A 76 69.62 -13.01 -31.03
C GLU A 76 68.41 -13.39 -30.18
N SER A 77 68.50 -14.53 -29.49
CA SER A 77 67.43 -14.93 -28.59
C SER A 77 67.41 -14.02 -27.36
N VAL A 78 66.22 -13.65 -26.88
CA VAL A 78 66.05 -12.78 -25.70
C VAL A 78 66.52 -13.48 -24.42
N GLU A 79 66.38 -14.81 -24.37
CA GLU A 79 66.73 -15.65 -23.21
C GLU A 79 68.24 -15.90 -23.08
N GLN A 80 69.01 -15.88 -24.18
CA GLN A 80 70.46 -16.13 -24.18
C GLN A 80 71.21 -15.11 -25.03
N LYS A 81 71.47 -13.93 -24.44
CA LYS A 81 72.29 -12.88 -25.05
C LYS A 81 73.65 -13.43 -25.49
N GLY A 82 74.00 -13.22 -26.75
CA GLY A 82 75.24 -13.72 -27.38
C GLY A 82 75.15 -15.07 -28.09
N ILE A 83 73.98 -15.76 -28.09
CA ILE A 83 73.76 -16.98 -28.89
C ILE A 83 72.94 -16.63 -30.13
N PHE A 84 73.53 -16.84 -31.31
CA PHE A 84 72.87 -16.63 -32.60
C PHE A 84 72.21 -17.93 -33.08
N THR A 85 70.89 -17.91 -33.18
CA THR A 85 70.13 -19.03 -33.74
C THR A 85 69.99 -18.85 -35.25
N LEU A 86 70.16 -19.95 -36.00
CA LEU A 86 70.11 -19.97 -37.46
C LEU A 86 68.72 -20.45 -37.94
N GLY A 87 68.07 -19.67 -38.79
CA GLY A 87 66.90 -20.07 -39.58
C GLY A 87 65.58 -19.40 -39.20
N ILE A 88 64.83 -18.97 -40.22
CA ILE A 88 63.55 -18.25 -40.10
C ILE A 88 62.50 -19.06 -39.31
N GLU A 89 62.43 -20.37 -39.53
CA GLU A 89 61.46 -21.27 -38.86
C GLU A 89 61.63 -21.29 -37.34
N ASN A 90 62.87 -21.19 -36.84
CA ASN A 90 63.15 -21.17 -35.40
C ASN A 90 62.70 -19.84 -34.76
N LYS A 91 62.79 -18.73 -35.50
CA LYS A 91 62.35 -17.39 -35.04
C LYS A 91 60.84 -17.33 -34.86
N GLU A 92 60.09 -17.86 -35.82
CA GLU A 92 58.62 -17.91 -35.74
C GLU A 92 58.17 -18.84 -34.60
N ALA A 93 58.82 -19.99 -34.44
CA ALA A 93 58.52 -20.93 -33.35
C ALA A 93 58.76 -20.31 -31.97
N GLU A 94 59.90 -19.65 -31.75
CA GLU A 94 60.22 -18.96 -30.49
C GLU A 94 59.23 -17.81 -30.20
N SER A 95 58.90 -17.00 -31.20
CA SER A 95 57.93 -15.91 -31.04
C SER A 95 56.52 -16.43 -30.70
N ASN A 96 56.10 -17.55 -31.31
CA ASN A 96 54.82 -18.19 -30.99
C ASN A 96 54.80 -18.74 -29.56
N ILE A 97 55.91 -19.31 -29.09
CA ILE A 97 56.05 -19.80 -27.70
C ILE A 97 55.97 -18.63 -26.71
N GLU A 98 56.65 -17.52 -26.98
CA GLU A 98 56.63 -16.33 -26.12
C GLU A 98 55.22 -15.72 -26.07
N ASN A 99 54.55 -15.57 -27.21
CA ASN A 99 53.17 -15.10 -27.28
C ASN A 99 52.20 -16.01 -26.52
N ALA A 100 52.34 -17.33 -26.67
CA ALA A 100 51.52 -18.30 -25.93
C ALA A 100 51.76 -18.22 -24.43
N ARG A 101 53.03 -18.08 -23.98
CA ARG A 101 53.38 -17.89 -22.56
C ARG A 101 52.76 -16.60 -22.01
N ASN A 102 52.83 -15.49 -22.75
CA ASN A 102 52.21 -14.23 -22.36
C ASN A 102 50.68 -14.34 -22.26
N GLN A 103 50.03 -15.03 -23.21
CA GLN A 103 48.59 -15.28 -23.14
C GLN A 103 48.20 -16.14 -21.95
N ILE A 104 48.99 -17.17 -21.62
CA ILE A 104 48.80 -17.98 -20.41
C ILE A 104 48.89 -17.12 -19.14
N GLY A 105 49.87 -16.20 -19.07
CA GLY A 105 49.99 -15.24 -17.98
C GLY A 105 48.74 -14.39 -17.82
N GLN A 106 48.30 -13.72 -18.89
CA GLN A 106 47.09 -12.88 -18.87
C GLN A 106 45.82 -13.65 -18.50
N LEU A 107 45.68 -14.90 -18.96
CA LEU A 107 44.54 -15.75 -18.62
C LEU A 107 44.57 -16.20 -17.15
N ASN A 108 45.75 -16.46 -16.59
CA ASN A 108 45.90 -16.79 -15.17
C ASN A 108 45.58 -15.58 -14.28
N ASP A 109 46.02 -14.38 -14.65
CA ASP A 109 45.68 -13.14 -13.93
C ASP A 109 44.16 -12.92 -13.91
N LYS A 110 43.51 -13.01 -15.08
CA LYS A 110 42.04 -12.93 -15.18
C LYS A 110 41.31 -14.01 -14.40
N LYS A 111 41.86 -15.23 -14.37
CA LYS A 111 41.31 -16.32 -13.57
C LYS A 111 41.38 -15.98 -12.08
N GLN A 112 42.52 -15.48 -11.61
CA GLN A 112 42.68 -15.07 -10.22
C GLN A 112 41.72 -13.93 -9.86
N GLU A 113 41.59 -12.90 -10.69
CA GLU A 113 40.61 -11.81 -10.50
C GLU A 113 39.18 -12.34 -10.41
N CYS A 114 38.79 -13.27 -11.30
CA CYS A 114 37.47 -13.91 -11.26
C CYS A 114 37.26 -14.71 -9.98
N GLU A 115 38.26 -15.48 -9.53
CA GLU A 115 38.20 -16.27 -8.30
C GLU A 115 38.05 -15.39 -7.06
N GLU A 116 38.79 -14.28 -7.00
CA GLU A 116 38.66 -13.27 -5.94
C GLU A 116 37.28 -12.61 -5.95
N LEU A 117 36.75 -12.26 -7.12
CA LEU A 117 35.42 -11.67 -7.26
C LEU A 117 34.31 -12.64 -6.82
N ILE A 118 34.41 -13.92 -7.19
CA ILE A 118 33.48 -14.98 -6.76
C ILE A 118 33.53 -15.12 -5.24
N LYS A 119 34.73 -15.15 -4.65
CA LYS A 119 34.91 -15.25 -3.20
C LYS A 119 34.30 -14.05 -2.47
N TRP A 120 34.53 -12.84 -2.97
CA TRP A 120 33.93 -11.62 -2.43
C TRP A 120 32.40 -11.64 -2.52
N LYS A 121 31.83 -11.97 -3.69
CA LYS A 121 30.37 -12.09 -3.87
C LYS A 121 29.76 -13.13 -2.94
N LYS A 122 30.41 -14.29 -2.75
CA LYS A 122 29.96 -15.32 -1.79
C LYS A 122 29.98 -14.81 -0.35
N SER A 123 31.01 -14.06 0.05
CA SER A 123 31.07 -13.44 1.39
C SER A 123 29.92 -12.46 1.60
N GLN A 124 29.68 -11.58 0.63
CA GLN A 124 28.58 -10.61 0.69
C GLN A 124 27.21 -11.29 0.76
N ASN A 125 27.01 -12.39 0.02
CA ASN A 125 25.76 -13.13 0.08
C ASN A 125 25.54 -13.77 1.46
N ASN A 126 26.59 -14.40 2.02
CA ASN A 126 26.54 -14.97 3.37
C ASN A 126 26.29 -13.92 4.45
N GLU A 127 26.93 -12.74 4.35
CA GLU A 127 26.70 -11.62 5.27
C GLU A 127 25.25 -11.13 5.21
N ASN A 128 24.70 -10.96 4.01
CA ASN A 128 23.29 -10.58 3.82
C ASN A 128 22.33 -11.64 4.37
N GLU A 129 22.56 -12.92 4.05
CA GLU A 129 21.74 -14.03 4.55
C GLU A 129 21.77 -14.09 6.08
N ASN A 130 22.94 -13.95 6.70
CA ASN A 130 23.08 -13.88 8.15
C ASN A 130 22.36 -12.67 8.75
N GLY A 131 22.50 -11.49 8.14
CA GLY A 131 21.82 -10.27 8.58
C GLY A 131 20.29 -10.41 8.55
N ILE A 132 19.75 -11.13 7.57
CA ILE A 132 18.31 -11.40 7.49
C ILE A 132 17.92 -12.45 8.50
N LYS A 133 18.66 -13.55 8.64
CA LYS A 133 18.42 -14.56 9.68
C LYS A 133 18.38 -13.91 11.07
N GLU A 134 19.27 -12.95 11.37
CA GLU A 134 19.22 -12.16 12.61
C GLU A 134 17.95 -11.30 12.71
N ARG A 135 17.51 -10.66 11.62
CA ARG A 135 16.29 -9.84 11.62
C ARG A 135 15.03 -10.67 11.80
N VAL A 136 14.95 -11.84 11.16
CA VAL A 136 13.86 -12.81 11.37
C VAL A 136 13.90 -13.33 12.81
N TRP A 137 15.08 -13.60 13.35
CA TRP A 137 15.23 -13.98 14.75
C TRP A 137 14.74 -12.89 15.72
N ARG A 138 14.96 -11.61 15.40
CA ARG A 138 14.40 -10.50 16.19
C ARG A 138 12.88 -10.52 16.23
N ILE A 139 12.20 -10.84 15.12
CA ILE A 139 10.73 -11.00 15.09
C ILE A 139 10.32 -12.07 16.12
N LYS A 140 11.00 -13.23 16.13
CA LYS A 140 10.76 -14.27 17.15
C LYS A 140 10.91 -13.70 18.57
N THR A 141 12.01 -13.02 18.87
CA THR A 141 12.25 -12.48 20.22
C THR A 141 11.28 -11.38 20.63
N SER A 142 10.77 -10.59 19.68
CA SER A 142 9.84 -9.48 19.96
C SER A 142 8.44 -9.96 20.33
N TYR A 143 8.03 -11.13 19.83
CA TYR A 143 6.67 -11.66 20.02
C TYR A 143 6.63 -12.95 20.84
N GLU A 144 7.78 -13.45 21.30
CA GLU A 144 7.86 -14.54 22.26
C GLU A 144 7.23 -14.13 23.60
N ASN A 145 6.37 -14.98 24.15
CA ASN A 145 5.56 -14.69 25.34
C ASN A 145 4.54 -13.54 25.18
N SER A 146 4.29 -13.08 23.96
CA SER A 146 3.20 -12.14 23.66
C SER A 146 1.89 -12.88 23.37
N ALA A 147 0.78 -12.14 23.18
CA ALA A 147 -0.48 -12.74 22.73
C ALA A 147 -0.38 -13.41 21.34
N LEU A 148 0.66 -13.07 20.55
CA LEU A 148 0.94 -13.66 19.24
C LEU A 148 1.92 -14.84 19.29
N ASP A 149 2.32 -15.29 20.48
CA ASP A 149 3.29 -16.37 20.67
C ASP A 149 2.89 -17.68 19.96
N PHE A 150 1.58 -17.94 19.82
CA PHE A 150 1.04 -19.07 19.07
C PHE A 150 1.40 -19.03 17.56
N CYS A 151 1.64 -17.84 17.00
CA CYS A 151 2.06 -17.67 15.61
C CYS A 151 3.45 -18.27 15.35
N LEU A 152 4.27 -18.37 16.40
CA LEU A 152 5.64 -18.88 16.35
C LEU A 152 5.73 -20.40 16.58
N VAL A 153 4.63 -21.06 16.98
CA VAL A 153 4.61 -22.51 17.23
C VAL A 153 5.03 -23.28 15.98
N GLY A 154 5.98 -24.21 16.16
CA GLY A 154 6.61 -25.01 15.10
C GLY A 154 7.92 -24.45 14.54
N VAL A 155 8.19 -23.15 14.75
CA VAL A 155 9.38 -22.46 14.21
C VAL A 155 10.31 -21.85 15.27
N LYS A 156 9.88 -21.73 16.53
CA LYS A 156 10.64 -21.10 17.63
C LYS A 156 12.06 -21.62 17.84
N ASN A 157 12.28 -22.91 17.63
CA ASN A 157 13.54 -23.59 18.00
C ASN A 157 14.48 -23.78 16.80
N ASN A 158 14.10 -23.33 15.59
CA ASN A 158 14.92 -23.54 14.40
C ASN A 158 14.91 -22.26 13.54
N LYS A 159 16.08 -21.60 13.48
CA LYS A 159 16.30 -20.36 12.74
C LYS A 159 16.12 -20.52 11.23
N GLU A 160 16.46 -21.68 10.67
CA GLU A 160 16.29 -21.99 9.25
C GLU A 160 14.81 -22.15 8.92
N ARG A 161 14.05 -22.93 9.71
CA ARG A 161 12.60 -23.08 9.52
C ARG A 161 11.84 -21.76 9.66
N LEU A 162 12.25 -20.92 10.61
CA LEU A 162 11.70 -19.57 10.81
C LEU A 162 11.90 -18.71 9.55
N PHE A 163 13.10 -18.81 8.97
CA PHE A 163 13.48 -18.11 7.75
C PHE A 163 12.73 -18.66 6.52
N ASP A 164 12.66 -19.98 6.35
CA ASP A 164 11.93 -20.64 5.26
C ASP A 164 10.43 -20.32 5.30
N THR A 165 9.84 -20.27 6.50
CA THR A 165 8.42 -19.90 6.68
C THR A 165 8.16 -18.48 6.20
N LEU A 166 9.08 -17.55 6.48
CA LEU A 166 8.96 -16.18 6.04
C LEU A 166 9.14 -16.04 4.51
N LEU A 167 10.05 -16.82 3.91
CA LEU A 167 10.22 -16.87 2.45
C LEU A 167 9.03 -17.49 1.73
N GLY A 168 8.41 -18.52 2.31
CA GLY A 168 7.24 -19.18 1.74
C GLY A 168 5.92 -18.43 1.93
N THR A 169 5.93 -17.29 2.65
CA THR A 169 4.72 -16.51 2.93
C THR A 169 4.65 -15.29 2.02
N GLU A 170 3.58 -15.19 1.24
CA GLU A 170 3.31 -13.99 0.45
C GLU A 170 3.17 -12.77 1.37
N PRO A 171 3.84 -11.64 1.03
CA PRO A 171 3.76 -10.44 1.83
C PRO A 171 2.37 -9.86 1.82
N GLU A 172 1.93 -9.38 2.98
CA GLU A 172 0.67 -8.67 3.08
C GLU A 172 0.73 -7.42 2.19
N MET A 173 -0.27 -7.31 1.31
CA MET A 173 -0.34 -6.23 0.32
C MET A 173 -1.12 -5.04 0.88
N ASP A 174 -2.03 -5.30 1.82
CA ASP A 174 -2.73 -4.27 2.56
C ASP A 174 -1.86 -3.76 3.71
N THR A 175 -1.33 -2.54 3.57
CA THR A 175 -0.53 -1.89 4.62
C THR A 175 -1.35 -1.36 5.78
N SER A 176 -2.68 -1.44 5.73
CA SER A 176 -3.54 -1.02 6.83
C SER A 176 -3.55 -1.98 8.01
N ILE A 177 -3.25 -3.27 7.77
CA ILE A 177 -3.19 -4.29 8.82
C ILE A 177 -1.80 -4.27 9.44
N THR A 178 -1.71 -3.93 10.73
CA THR A 178 -0.47 -3.97 11.49
C THR A 178 -0.41 -5.15 12.44
N ILE A 179 0.79 -5.55 12.86
CA ILE A 179 0.97 -6.60 13.88
C ILE A 179 0.30 -6.19 15.21
N HIS A 180 0.22 -4.90 15.50
CA HIS A 180 -0.48 -4.40 16.69
C HIS A 180 -2.00 -4.65 16.61
N ASP A 181 -2.60 -4.49 15.43
CA ASP A 181 -4.03 -4.77 15.23
C ASP A 181 -4.33 -6.26 15.44
N LEU A 182 -3.47 -7.13 14.91
CA LEU A 182 -3.56 -8.58 15.14
C LEU A 182 -3.44 -8.95 16.62
N GLU A 183 -2.57 -8.26 17.37
CA GLU A 183 -2.43 -8.47 18.82
C GLU A 183 -3.67 -7.97 19.59
N SER A 184 -4.26 -6.86 19.16
CA SER A 184 -5.52 -6.35 19.70
C SER A 184 -6.66 -7.35 19.47
N ASP A 185 -6.76 -7.87 18.26
CA ASP A 185 -7.83 -8.77 17.85
C ASP A 185 -7.77 -10.13 18.55
N ILE A 186 -6.57 -10.68 18.78
CA ILE A 186 -6.45 -11.92 19.56
C ILE A 186 -6.81 -11.69 21.03
N LYS A 187 -6.45 -10.54 21.61
CA LYS A 187 -6.81 -10.20 22.99
C LYS A 187 -8.33 -10.10 23.19
N LYS A 188 -9.08 -9.65 22.18
CA LYS A 188 -10.56 -9.62 22.22
C LYS A 188 -11.17 -11.02 22.37
N ILE A 189 -10.53 -12.07 21.84
CA ILE A 189 -11.08 -13.44 21.85
C ILE A 189 -10.39 -14.39 22.86
N GLU A 190 -9.34 -13.94 23.55
CA GLU A 190 -8.64 -14.73 24.58
C GLU A 190 -8.58 -14.06 25.95
N GLY A 191 -8.86 -12.75 26.04
CA GLY A 191 -8.92 -12.01 27.29
C GLY A 191 -10.29 -12.07 27.96
N ASP A 192 -10.52 -11.18 28.93
CA ASP A 192 -11.78 -11.09 29.68
C ASP A 192 -13.00 -10.79 28.79
N ASP A 193 -12.78 -10.22 27.61
CA ASP A 193 -13.80 -9.93 26.58
C ASP A 193 -14.18 -11.16 25.71
N ALA A 194 -13.61 -12.33 25.98
CA ALA A 194 -13.82 -13.58 25.22
C ALA A 194 -15.16 -14.28 25.53
N ILE A 195 -16.23 -13.50 25.57
CA ILE A 195 -17.61 -13.97 25.79
C ILE A 195 -18.47 -13.68 24.56
N ILE A 196 -19.44 -14.56 24.31
CA ILE A 196 -20.46 -14.33 23.28
C ILE A 196 -21.33 -13.16 23.73
N LYS A 197 -21.45 -12.16 22.87
CA LYS A 197 -22.20 -10.94 23.13
C LYS A 197 -23.59 -11.03 22.52
N ALA A 198 -24.60 -10.56 23.25
CA ALA A 198 -25.95 -10.45 22.71
C ALA A 198 -26.03 -9.27 21.73
N THR A 199 -26.90 -9.38 20.73
CA THR A 199 -27.16 -8.27 19.81
C THR A 199 -27.99 -7.18 20.49
N ILE A 200 -27.76 -5.93 20.08
CA ILE A 200 -28.52 -4.78 20.52
C ILE A 200 -29.88 -4.79 19.79
N PRO A 201 -31.00 -4.82 20.52
CA PRO A 201 -32.32 -4.78 19.90
C PRO A 201 -32.60 -3.40 19.28
N ARG A 202 -33.45 -3.37 18.26
CA ARG A 202 -33.98 -2.10 17.74
C ARG A 202 -34.83 -1.40 18.80
N ILE A 203 -34.81 -0.08 18.77
CA ILE A 203 -35.60 0.74 19.70
C ILE A 203 -37.08 0.63 19.31
N PRO A 204 -37.96 0.10 20.18
CA PRO A 204 -39.34 -0.20 19.82
C PRO A 204 -40.25 1.02 19.98
N LEU A 205 -39.91 2.12 19.31
CA LEU A 205 -40.67 3.37 19.31
C LEU A 205 -41.55 3.50 18.07
N ASN A 206 -42.81 3.89 18.28
CA ASN A 206 -43.73 4.23 17.20
C ASN A 206 -44.46 5.55 17.48
N THR A 207 -43.74 6.64 17.30
CA THR A 207 -44.19 8.02 17.58
C THR A 207 -44.75 8.74 16.35
N ILE A 208 -44.44 8.27 15.14
CA ILE A 208 -44.76 8.95 13.86
C ILE A 208 -46.26 9.22 13.68
N GLN A 209 -47.10 8.25 14.04
CA GLN A 209 -48.56 8.40 13.92
C GLN A 209 -49.12 9.46 14.88
N ILE A 210 -48.48 9.63 16.03
CA ILE A 210 -48.85 10.63 17.02
C ILE A 210 -48.34 12.00 16.55
N GLU A 211 -47.05 12.09 16.18
CA GLU A 211 -46.39 13.33 15.76
C GLU A 211 -47.09 14.01 14.57
N ASN A 212 -47.66 13.22 13.66
CA ASN A 212 -48.37 13.68 12.47
C ASN A 212 -49.89 13.76 12.63
N ASN A 213 -50.43 13.69 13.86
CA ASN A 213 -51.86 13.76 14.06
C ASN A 213 -52.40 15.19 13.78
N ASP A 214 -53.38 15.29 12.88
CA ASP A 214 -53.95 16.57 12.43
C ASP A 214 -54.55 17.41 13.56
N ILE A 215 -54.96 16.80 14.69
CA ILE A 215 -55.53 17.51 15.84
C ILE A 215 -54.56 18.56 16.41
N PHE A 216 -53.25 18.38 16.23
CA PHE A 216 -52.25 19.36 16.67
C PHE A 216 -52.29 20.65 15.84
N GLN A 217 -52.75 20.58 14.59
CA GLN A 217 -52.94 21.73 13.69
C GLN A 217 -54.30 22.42 13.85
N GLU A 218 -55.26 21.77 14.52
CA GLU A 218 -56.57 22.34 14.74
C GLU A 218 -56.55 23.48 15.77
N ILE A 219 -57.35 24.53 15.52
CA ILE A 219 -57.67 25.54 16.52
C ILE A 219 -58.91 25.03 17.26
N ILE A 220 -58.72 24.62 18.52
CA ILE A 220 -59.79 24.02 19.32
C ILE A 220 -60.36 25.11 20.23
N ILE A 221 -61.45 25.70 19.79
CA ILE A 221 -62.24 26.72 20.52
C ILE A 221 -63.63 26.17 20.82
N GLY A 222 -64.39 26.88 21.66
CA GLY A 222 -65.73 26.49 22.05
C GLY A 222 -66.77 26.61 20.94
N ASN A 223 -68.02 26.32 21.29
CA ASN A 223 -69.18 26.38 20.40
C ASN A 223 -69.36 27.80 19.82
N GLU A 224 -69.20 27.91 18.51
CA GLU A 224 -69.32 29.18 17.78
C GLU A 224 -70.76 29.70 17.72
N ASP A 225 -71.77 28.84 17.90
CA ASP A 225 -73.19 29.23 17.95
C ASP A 225 -73.59 29.87 19.30
N ASN A 226 -72.68 29.88 20.28
CA ASN A 226 -72.94 30.50 21.58
C ASN A 226 -72.96 32.04 21.47
N SER A 227 -73.88 32.69 22.19
CA SER A 227 -73.97 34.16 22.21
C SER A 227 -72.69 34.90 22.68
N LEU A 228 -71.77 34.20 23.36
CA LEU A 228 -70.48 34.74 23.83
C LEU A 228 -69.32 34.52 22.83
N SER A 229 -69.50 33.66 21.82
CA SER A 229 -68.42 33.20 20.93
C SER A 229 -67.73 34.34 20.20
N LYS A 230 -68.51 35.29 19.66
CA LYS A 230 -67.99 36.40 18.86
C LYS A 230 -66.91 37.20 19.61
N LEU A 231 -67.22 37.63 20.84
CA LEU A 231 -66.28 38.43 21.63
C LEU A 231 -65.05 37.61 22.05
N ILE A 232 -65.23 36.33 22.39
CA ILE A 232 -64.13 35.44 22.80
C ILE A 232 -63.17 35.20 21.63
N ASN A 233 -63.72 34.99 20.44
CA ASN A 233 -62.95 34.77 19.22
C ASN A 233 -62.24 36.04 18.75
N ASP A 234 -62.93 37.19 18.77
CA ASP A 234 -62.34 38.49 18.41
C ASP A 234 -61.14 38.85 19.31
N LEU A 235 -61.20 38.48 20.60
CA LEU A 235 -60.12 38.70 21.57
C LEU A 235 -59.07 37.58 21.58
N GLY A 236 -59.32 36.45 20.92
CA GLY A 236 -58.45 35.28 20.92
C GLY A 236 -58.18 34.72 22.34
N ASN A 237 -59.14 34.86 23.26
CA ASN A 237 -58.94 34.58 24.68
C ASN A 237 -59.68 33.33 25.19
N SER A 238 -60.09 32.42 24.30
CA SER A 238 -60.83 31.19 24.62
C SER A 238 -60.17 30.38 25.76
N ASP A 239 -58.86 30.18 25.70
CA ASP A 239 -58.12 29.41 26.72
C ASP A 239 -58.17 30.10 28.09
N TRP A 240 -58.02 31.43 28.11
CA TRP A 240 -58.14 32.23 29.33
C TRP A 240 -59.56 32.16 29.92
N VAL A 241 -60.60 32.23 29.08
CA VAL A 241 -61.99 32.07 29.52
C VAL A 241 -62.19 30.68 30.12
N LYS A 242 -61.63 29.63 29.49
CA LYS A 242 -61.71 28.25 30.02
C LYS A 242 -61.09 28.14 31.41
N SER A 243 -59.88 28.67 31.59
CA SER A 243 -59.22 28.71 32.90
C SER A 243 -60.02 29.53 33.91
N GLY A 244 -60.63 30.63 33.47
CA GLY A 244 -61.48 31.49 34.28
C GLY A 244 -62.71 30.80 34.88
N ILE A 245 -63.33 29.88 34.13
CA ILE A 245 -64.54 29.15 34.58
C ILE A 245 -64.30 28.38 35.87
N HIS A 246 -63.11 27.80 36.06
CA HIS A 246 -62.78 27.02 37.26
C HIS A 246 -62.93 27.85 38.55
N PHE A 247 -62.68 29.16 38.51
CA PHE A 247 -62.85 30.03 39.68
C PHE A 247 -64.31 30.26 40.06
N LEU A 248 -65.25 30.01 39.14
CA LEU A 248 -66.68 30.19 39.34
C LEU A 248 -67.34 28.99 40.05
N ASP A 249 -66.65 27.86 40.18
CA ASP A 249 -67.20 26.64 40.79
C ASP A 249 -67.27 26.74 42.33
N SER A 250 -66.54 27.68 42.94
CA SER A 250 -66.49 27.87 44.39
C SER A 250 -67.48 28.92 44.91
N GLN A 251 -67.71 29.99 44.15
CA GLN A 251 -68.68 31.05 44.44
C GLN A 251 -69.19 31.67 43.14
N ASN A 252 -70.50 31.99 43.05
CA ASN A 252 -71.12 32.66 41.90
C ASN A 252 -70.73 34.16 41.81
N ARG A 253 -69.49 34.51 42.11
CA ARG A 253 -68.96 35.87 42.10
C ARG A 253 -67.82 36.00 41.11
N CYS A 254 -67.80 37.12 40.39
CA CYS A 254 -66.73 37.42 39.46
C CYS A 254 -65.39 37.61 40.23
N PRO A 255 -64.31 36.90 39.86
CA PRO A 255 -63.03 37.03 40.55
C PRO A 255 -62.37 38.41 40.38
N PHE A 256 -62.78 39.18 39.37
CA PHE A 256 -62.24 40.52 39.10
C PHE A 256 -63.01 41.63 39.80
N CYS A 257 -64.33 41.72 39.52
CA CYS A 257 -65.14 42.83 40.02
C CYS A 257 -65.95 42.50 41.28
N GLN A 258 -65.88 41.25 41.77
CA GLN A 258 -66.54 40.75 42.99
C GLN A 258 -68.07 40.83 42.98
N ARG A 259 -68.69 41.15 41.84
CA ARG A 259 -70.15 41.17 41.65
C ARG A 259 -70.68 39.74 41.49
N GLU A 260 -71.91 39.54 41.96
CA GLU A 260 -72.65 38.30 41.69
C GLU A 260 -72.93 38.17 40.20
N LEU A 261 -72.70 36.98 39.66
CA LEU A 261 -72.92 36.66 38.26
C LEU A 261 -74.30 36.05 38.09
N GLU A 262 -75.03 36.50 37.06
CA GLU A 262 -76.31 35.91 36.69
C GLU A 262 -76.13 34.44 36.29
N SER A 263 -77.04 33.57 36.76
CA SER A 263 -76.97 32.12 36.48
C SER A 263 -76.96 31.79 34.97
N ASN A 264 -77.68 32.57 34.17
CA ASN A 264 -77.72 32.46 32.71
C ASN A 264 -76.36 32.78 32.05
N LEU A 265 -75.57 33.70 32.61
CA LEU A 265 -74.23 33.98 32.10
C LEU A 265 -73.27 32.82 32.40
N ILE A 266 -73.36 32.25 33.61
CA ILE A 266 -72.55 31.09 34.01
C ILE A 266 -72.88 29.88 33.13
N SER A 267 -74.17 29.61 32.87
CA SER A 267 -74.56 28.52 31.96
C SER A 267 -74.03 28.76 30.56
N LYS A 268 -74.19 29.96 29.98
CA LYS A 268 -73.64 30.30 28.66
C LYS A 268 -72.12 30.15 28.57
N LEU A 269 -71.36 30.52 29.62
CA LEU A 269 -69.92 30.31 29.67
C LEU A 269 -69.56 28.83 29.69
N ARG A 270 -70.32 27.99 30.40
CA ARG A 270 -70.11 26.54 30.43
C ARG A 270 -70.51 25.89 29.11
N ASP A 271 -71.63 26.29 28.53
CA ASP A 271 -72.17 25.80 27.27
C ASP A 271 -71.31 26.20 26.06
N TYR A 272 -70.47 27.24 26.21
CA TYR A 272 -69.44 27.55 25.21
C TYR A 272 -68.43 26.40 25.10
N PHE A 273 -68.10 25.69 26.18
CA PHE A 273 -67.23 24.51 26.14
C PHE A 273 -68.07 23.23 26.11
N ASP A 274 -68.69 23.01 24.94
CA ASP A 274 -69.62 21.92 24.67
C ASP A 274 -68.96 20.53 24.59
N GLU A 275 -69.75 19.54 24.20
CA GLU A 275 -69.30 18.15 24.11
C GLU A 275 -68.22 17.95 23.02
N ASN A 276 -68.31 18.66 21.89
CA ASN A 276 -67.31 18.59 20.83
C ASN A 276 -65.95 19.11 21.31
N TYR A 277 -65.92 20.26 22.01
CA TYR A 277 -64.70 20.76 22.63
C TYR A 277 -64.10 19.74 23.60
N LYS A 278 -64.91 19.17 24.50
CA LYS A 278 -64.45 18.17 25.48
C LYS A 278 -63.89 16.92 24.80
N GLN A 279 -64.53 16.43 23.75
CA GLN A 279 -64.06 15.27 22.98
C GLN A 279 -62.68 15.52 22.37
N LYS A 280 -62.44 16.70 21.79
CA LYS A 280 -61.12 17.05 21.24
C LYS A 280 -60.04 17.16 22.32
N ILE A 281 -60.37 17.73 23.50
CA ILE A 281 -59.44 17.76 24.63
C ILE A 281 -59.13 16.35 25.15
N ASN A 282 -60.13 15.47 25.23
CA ASN A 282 -59.90 14.07 25.62
C ASN A 282 -59.01 13.35 24.60
N ALA A 283 -59.23 13.55 23.30
CA ALA A 283 -58.37 12.99 22.25
C ALA A 283 -56.90 13.47 22.38
N LEU A 284 -56.66 14.74 22.72
CA LEU A 284 -55.31 15.24 23.00
C LEU A 284 -54.68 14.56 24.23
N ASN A 285 -55.45 14.33 25.30
CA ASN A 285 -54.96 13.62 26.49
C ASN A 285 -54.66 12.13 26.21
N ASP A 286 -55.47 11.49 25.36
CA ASP A 286 -55.21 10.12 24.92
C ASP A 286 -53.91 10.05 24.11
N LEU A 287 -53.69 10.99 23.18
CA LEU A 287 -52.44 11.09 22.42
C LEU A 287 -51.24 11.37 23.33
N LYS A 288 -51.37 12.24 24.33
CA LYS A 288 -50.34 12.46 25.36
C LYS A 288 -49.98 11.17 26.07
N THR A 289 -50.99 10.40 26.48
CA THR A 289 -50.80 9.14 27.20
C THR A 289 -50.11 8.09 26.30
N GLN A 290 -50.51 8.01 25.03
CA GLN A 290 -49.85 7.15 24.05
C GLN A 290 -48.38 7.57 23.86
N TYR A 291 -48.11 8.87 23.72
CA TYR A 291 -46.76 9.38 23.54
C TYR A 291 -45.86 9.09 24.75
N LEU A 292 -46.39 9.28 25.96
CA LEU A 292 -45.71 8.89 27.21
C LEU A 292 -45.37 7.40 27.24
N ASN A 293 -46.31 6.54 26.83
CA ASN A 293 -46.06 5.09 26.76
C ASN A 293 -44.97 4.73 25.76
N GLU A 294 -44.85 5.46 24.65
CA GLU A 294 -43.71 5.29 23.73
C GLU A 294 -42.41 5.72 24.42
N ILE A 295 -42.36 6.88 25.07
CA ILE A 295 -41.15 7.35 25.77
C ILE A 295 -40.67 6.36 26.84
N LEU A 296 -41.58 5.69 27.54
CA LEU A 296 -41.23 4.67 28.54
C LEU A 296 -40.55 3.43 27.96
N LYS A 297 -40.68 3.18 26.65
CA LYS A 297 -39.98 2.11 25.93
C LYS A 297 -38.56 2.52 25.50
N PHE A 298 -38.22 3.81 25.62
CA PHE A 298 -36.89 4.29 25.29
C PHE A 298 -35.87 3.63 26.24
N PRO A 299 -34.79 3.03 25.71
CA PRO A 299 -33.84 2.27 26.53
C PRO A 299 -33.03 3.17 27.47
N ASP A 300 -32.58 2.61 28.59
CA ASP A 300 -31.59 3.28 29.43
C ASP A 300 -30.25 3.35 28.70
N ILE A 301 -29.78 4.56 28.43
CA ILE A 301 -28.53 4.80 27.69
C ILE A 301 -27.32 4.30 28.50
N GLU A 302 -27.35 4.38 29.83
CA GLU A 302 -26.26 3.89 30.67
C GLU A 302 -26.20 2.35 30.68
N GLU A 303 -27.36 1.68 30.64
CA GLU A 303 -27.42 0.24 30.46
C GLU A 303 -26.86 -0.18 29.10
N LEU A 304 -27.21 0.53 28.03
CA LEU A 304 -26.68 0.28 26.68
C LEU A 304 -25.15 0.47 26.61
N LYS A 305 -24.60 1.47 27.32
CA LYS A 305 -23.15 1.71 27.41
C LYS A 305 -22.37 0.62 28.15
N SER A 306 -23.05 -0.29 28.86
CA SER A 306 -22.36 -1.44 29.47
C SER A 306 -21.73 -2.36 28.41
N GLU A 307 -22.26 -2.38 27.19
CA GLU A 307 -21.62 -3.04 26.06
C GLU A 307 -20.53 -2.14 25.47
N LYS A 308 -19.28 -2.62 25.52
CA LYS A 308 -18.10 -1.86 25.11
C LYS A 308 -18.18 -1.34 23.67
N LEU A 309 -18.73 -2.12 22.74
CA LEU A 309 -18.91 -1.70 21.35
C LEU A 309 -19.90 -0.53 21.20
N VAL A 310 -20.87 -0.42 22.12
CA VAL A 310 -21.77 0.73 22.19
C VAL A 310 -21.04 1.93 22.79
N ALA A 311 -20.32 1.74 23.91
CA ALA A 311 -19.57 2.80 24.57
C ALA A 311 -18.51 3.46 23.65
N GLU A 312 -17.90 2.68 22.76
CA GLU A 312 -16.92 3.16 21.79
C GLU A 312 -17.56 3.91 20.60
N CYS A 313 -18.88 3.75 20.36
CA CYS A 313 -19.59 4.41 19.27
C CYS A 313 -20.21 5.75 19.72
N LEU A 314 -19.37 6.79 19.89
CA LEU A 314 -19.82 8.12 20.31
C LEU A 314 -20.95 8.72 19.45
N PRO A 315 -20.91 8.64 18.09
CA PRO A 315 -22.00 9.18 17.27
C PRO A 315 -23.36 8.53 17.51
N PHE A 316 -23.38 7.25 17.88
CA PHE A 316 -24.62 6.55 18.23
C PHE A 316 -25.19 7.09 19.55
N ILE A 317 -24.34 7.28 20.56
CA ILE A 317 -24.74 7.83 21.87
C ILE A 317 -25.27 9.26 21.72
N GLU A 318 -24.61 10.09 20.93
CA GLU A 318 -25.06 11.47 20.65
C GLU A 318 -26.43 11.50 19.97
N GLU A 319 -26.68 10.60 19.02
CA GLU A 319 -27.98 10.51 18.34
C GLU A 319 -29.09 9.99 19.28
N LEU A 320 -28.78 9.05 20.19
CA LEU A 320 -29.72 8.61 21.24
C LEU A 320 -30.12 9.75 22.16
N LEU A 321 -29.16 10.53 22.66
CA LEU A 321 -29.42 11.68 23.52
C LEU A 321 -30.23 12.76 22.79
N SER A 322 -29.93 12.97 21.51
CA SER A 322 -30.68 13.91 20.66
C SER A 322 -32.14 13.48 20.49
N LEU A 323 -32.38 12.19 20.20
CA LEU A 323 -33.73 11.64 20.11
C LEU A 323 -34.47 11.78 21.46
N LYS A 324 -33.83 11.44 22.58
CA LYS A 324 -34.45 11.54 23.90
C LYS A 324 -34.87 12.98 24.21
N ASN A 325 -34.01 13.95 23.93
CA ASN A 325 -34.35 15.36 24.12
C ASN A 325 -35.52 15.80 23.22
N ILE A 326 -35.60 15.34 21.96
CA ILE A 326 -36.73 15.65 21.08
C ILE A 326 -38.03 15.06 21.61
N LEU A 327 -38.00 13.81 22.08
CA LEU A 327 -39.17 13.16 22.69
C LEU A 327 -39.68 13.98 23.90
N ASP A 328 -38.77 14.44 24.77
CA ASP A 328 -39.13 15.24 25.94
C ASP A 328 -39.68 16.63 25.53
N GLN A 329 -39.11 17.26 24.49
CA GLN A 329 -39.61 18.53 23.94
C GLN A 329 -41.01 18.39 23.32
N ASN A 330 -41.24 17.31 22.57
CA ASN A 330 -42.54 17.01 21.96
C ASN A 330 -43.59 16.77 23.05
N LEU A 331 -43.26 16.00 24.09
CA LEU A 331 -44.14 15.79 25.23
C LEU A 331 -44.54 17.11 25.91
N ALA A 332 -43.56 17.97 26.23
CA ALA A 332 -43.84 19.28 26.82
C ALA A 332 -44.71 20.16 25.89
N SER A 333 -44.53 20.03 24.58
CA SER A 333 -45.33 20.74 23.59
C SER A 333 -46.77 20.23 23.53
N ILE A 334 -46.99 18.91 23.61
CA ILE A 334 -48.32 18.30 23.71
C ILE A 334 -49.03 18.78 24.99
N GLU A 335 -48.31 18.79 26.12
CA GLU A 335 -48.85 19.30 27.40
C GLU A 335 -49.27 20.77 27.29
N LYS A 336 -48.45 21.59 26.64
CA LYS A 336 -48.78 22.99 26.37
C LYS A 336 -50.00 23.14 25.47
N LYS A 337 -50.14 22.31 24.42
CA LYS A 337 -51.31 22.31 23.53
C LYS A 337 -52.61 21.93 24.26
N ILE A 338 -52.55 21.07 25.27
CA ILE A 338 -53.73 20.74 26.11
C ILE A 338 -54.16 21.94 26.97
N ILE A 339 -53.21 22.74 27.44
CA ILE A 339 -53.46 23.96 28.23
C ILE A 339 -53.91 25.11 27.32
N GLU A 340 -53.35 25.21 26.12
CA GLU A 340 -53.59 26.26 25.13
C GLU A 340 -54.18 25.68 23.82
N PRO A 341 -55.37 25.05 23.86
CA PRO A 341 -55.95 24.33 22.72
C PRO A 341 -56.29 25.24 21.53
N SER A 342 -56.44 26.54 21.75
CA SER A 342 -56.61 27.52 20.68
C SER A 342 -55.39 27.70 19.77
N LYS A 343 -54.18 27.27 20.19
CA LYS A 343 -52.94 27.45 19.41
C LYS A 343 -52.58 26.22 18.60
N LYS A 344 -52.08 26.41 17.38
CA LYS A 344 -51.55 25.30 16.57
C LYS A 344 -50.20 24.84 17.09
N LEU A 345 -49.90 23.54 16.92
CA LEU A 345 -48.66 22.91 17.34
C LEU A 345 -48.08 22.05 16.21
N ASN A 346 -46.83 22.29 15.85
CA ASN A 346 -46.03 21.37 15.04
C ASN A 346 -45.09 20.59 15.97
N LEU A 347 -45.21 19.27 15.98
CA LEU A 347 -44.25 18.40 16.66
C LEU A 347 -43.04 18.18 15.75
N ILE A 348 -41.89 17.90 16.37
CA ILE A 348 -40.66 17.56 15.65
C ILE A 348 -40.72 16.09 15.28
N GLU A 349 -40.61 15.76 13.99
CA GLU A 349 -40.60 14.37 13.54
C GLU A 349 -39.34 13.63 14.01
N THR A 350 -39.55 12.45 14.63
CA THR A 350 -38.48 11.59 15.14
C THR A 350 -38.00 10.53 14.14
N SER A 351 -38.66 10.43 12.98
CA SER A 351 -38.46 9.37 11.99
C SER A 351 -37.02 9.27 11.47
N GLU A 352 -36.37 10.40 11.19
CA GLU A 352 -34.99 10.43 10.69
C GLU A 352 -33.96 10.05 11.77
N TYR A 353 -34.21 10.42 13.03
CA TYR A 353 -33.38 10.02 14.17
C TYR A 353 -33.43 8.51 14.36
N LEU A 354 -34.63 7.92 14.34
CA LEU A 354 -34.83 6.47 14.43
C LEU A 354 -34.12 5.72 13.29
N LYS A 355 -34.22 6.21 12.05
CA LYS A 355 -33.52 5.61 10.90
C LYS A 355 -31.99 5.62 11.06
N LYS A 356 -31.42 6.71 11.59
CA LYS A 356 -29.98 6.79 11.84
C LYS A 356 -29.56 5.84 12.97
N ILE A 357 -30.30 5.82 14.07
CA ILE A 357 -30.09 4.89 15.19
C ILE A 357 -30.13 3.44 14.68
N ASP A 358 -31.10 3.07 13.84
CA ASP A 358 -31.18 1.72 13.26
C ASP A 358 -29.94 1.37 12.41
N ARG A 359 -29.35 2.34 11.71
CA ARG A 359 -28.09 2.12 10.97
C ARG A 359 -26.93 1.83 11.92
N TYR A 360 -26.78 2.61 12.98
CA TYR A 360 -25.76 2.37 14.00
C TYR A 360 -25.95 1.02 14.71
N ILE A 361 -27.19 0.67 15.08
CA ILE A 361 -27.50 -0.64 15.67
C ILE A 361 -27.11 -1.77 14.72
N THR A 362 -27.37 -1.62 13.42
CA THR A 362 -26.98 -2.60 12.41
C THR A 362 -25.46 -2.75 12.32
N GLU A 363 -24.72 -1.64 12.33
CA GLU A 363 -23.25 -1.65 12.30
C GLU A 363 -22.65 -2.30 13.56
N ILE A 364 -23.13 -1.91 14.74
CA ILE A 364 -22.71 -2.49 16.02
C ILE A 364 -23.00 -3.99 16.06
N ASN A 365 -24.20 -4.40 15.62
CA ASN A 365 -24.59 -5.81 15.59
C ASN A 365 -23.75 -6.64 14.60
N ASN A 366 -23.33 -6.05 13.47
CA ASN A 366 -22.39 -6.72 12.56
C ASN A 366 -21.04 -6.97 13.26
N ASN A 367 -20.52 -5.99 14.01
CA ASN A 367 -19.28 -6.14 14.77
C ASN A 367 -19.41 -7.20 15.89
N ILE A 368 -20.56 -7.23 16.57
CA ILE A 368 -20.90 -8.28 17.55
C ILE A 368 -20.92 -9.66 16.89
N GLN A 369 -21.54 -9.78 15.71
CA GLN A 369 -21.60 -11.03 14.98
C GLN A 369 -20.19 -11.51 14.60
N ILE A 370 -19.35 -10.65 14.02
CA ILE A 370 -17.96 -10.98 13.68
C ILE A 370 -17.19 -11.45 14.91
N HIS A 371 -17.33 -10.74 16.04
CA HIS A 371 -16.71 -11.13 17.32
C HIS A 371 -17.17 -12.52 17.77
N ASN A 372 -18.48 -12.78 17.76
CA ASN A 372 -19.06 -14.06 18.16
C ASN A 372 -18.62 -15.20 17.23
N GLU A 373 -18.58 -14.97 15.92
CA GLU A 373 -18.09 -15.94 14.94
C GLU A 373 -16.61 -16.28 15.16
N ASN A 374 -15.78 -15.28 15.49
CA ASN A 374 -14.36 -15.47 15.81
C ASN A 374 -14.16 -16.27 17.11
N ILE A 375 -15.01 -16.06 18.12
CA ILE A 375 -14.98 -16.85 19.36
C ILE A 375 -15.40 -18.31 19.08
N GLN A 376 -16.49 -18.51 18.34
CA GLN A 376 -16.98 -19.85 18.01
C GLN A 376 -15.97 -20.63 17.15
N ASN A 377 -15.30 -19.95 16.21
CA ASN A 377 -14.32 -20.54 15.29
C ASN A 377 -12.88 -20.16 15.66
N LYS A 378 -12.56 -20.17 16.96
CA LYS A 378 -11.27 -19.71 17.51
C LYS A 378 -10.03 -20.29 16.83
N GLU A 379 -10.04 -21.59 16.53
CA GLU A 379 -8.90 -22.24 15.85
C GLU A 379 -8.71 -21.75 14.40
N GLU A 380 -9.80 -21.51 13.68
CA GLU A 380 -9.73 -20.96 12.33
C GLU A 380 -9.29 -19.49 12.36
N PHE A 381 -9.81 -18.72 13.31
CA PHE A 381 -9.40 -17.34 13.54
C PHE A 381 -7.90 -17.24 13.85
N LYS A 382 -7.38 -18.08 14.75
CA LYS A 382 -5.93 -18.18 15.03
C LYS A 382 -5.13 -18.51 13.77
N LYS A 383 -5.59 -19.42 12.91
CA LYS A 383 -4.91 -19.70 11.63
C LYS A 383 -4.86 -18.47 10.73
N ARG A 384 -5.94 -17.69 10.65
CA ARG A 384 -5.99 -16.43 9.88
C ARG A 384 -5.02 -15.38 10.46
N ILE A 385 -5.03 -15.16 11.77
CA ILE A 385 -4.09 -14.26 12.45
C ILE A 385 -2.64 -14.70 12.23
N LYS A 386 -2.34 -16.01 12.35
CA LYS A 386 -1.00 -16.54 12.09
C LYS A 386 -0.55 -16.26 10.66
N LYS A 387 -1.42 -16.45 9.66
CA LYS A 387 -1.11 -16.13 8.27
C LYS A 387 -0.83 -14.62 8.09
N ALA A 388 -1.70 -13.76 8.61
CA ALA A 388 -1.55 -12.31 8.52
C ALA A 388 -0.29 -11.81 9.24
N PHE A 389 0.04 -12.38 10.40
CA PHE A 389 1.27 -12.09 11.14
C PHE A 389 2.52 -12.32 10.28
N TRP A 390 2.61 -13.49 9.63
CA TRP A 390 3.74 -13.81 8.76
C TRP A 390 3.76 -12.95 7.48
N GLY A 391 2.60 -12.62 6.93
CA GLY A 391 2.48 -11.69 5.80
C GLY A 391 2.95 -10.27 6.15
N CYS A 392 2.60 -9.76 7.33
CA CYS A 392 3.08 -8.48 7.83
C CYS A 392 4.60 -8.50 8.08
N ALA A 393 5.11 -9.58 8.68
CA ALA A 393 6.53 -9.75 8.94
C ALA A 393 7.36 -9.77 7.64
N SER A 394 6.88 -10.47 6.60
CA SER A 394 7.55 -10.53 5.30
C SER A 394 7.42 -9.24 4.49
N ALA A 395 6.41 -8.41 4.77
CA ALA A 395 6.20 -7.14 4.06
C ALA A 395 7.25 -6.04 4.34
N THR A 396 8.13 -6.24 5.34
CA THR A 396 9.18 -5.28 5.71
C THR A 396 10.07 -4.92 4.50
N ARG A 397 10.23 -3.61 4.22
CA ARG A 397 10.88 -3.06 3.01
C ARG A 397 12.25 -3.67 2.67
N HIS A 398 13.06 -4.01 3.67
CA HIS A 398 14.37 -4.64 3.48
C HIS A 398 14.28 -6.11 3.05
N LEU A 399 13.26 -6.84 3.50
CA LEU A 399 13.00 -8.23 3.14
C LEU A 399 12.44 -8.33 1.72
N LYS A 400 11.51 -7.44 1.33
CA LYS A 400 11.00 -7.36 -0.05
C LYS A 400 12.10 -7.13 -1.09
N LEU A 401 13.09 -6.28 -0.78
CA LEU A 401 14.21 -6.01 -1.69
C LEU A 401 15.12 -7.23 -1.86
N TRP A 402 15.36 -7.97 -0.77
CA TRP A 402 16.23 -9.15 -0.82
C TRP A 402 15.55 -10.36 -1.46
N ILE A 403 14.26 -10.60 -1.18
CA ILE A 403 13.46 -11.64 -1.86
C ILE A 403 13.43 -11.41 -3.38
N LYS A 404 13.45 -10.15 -3.83
CA LYS A 404 13.55 -9.80 -5.27
C LYS A 404 14.94 -10.00 -5.88
N MET A 405 15.98 -10.15 -5.06
CA MET A 405 17.37 -10.31 -5.49
C MET A 405 17.84 -11.78 -5.48
N MET A 406 17.11 -12.66 -4.79
CA MET A 406 17.16 -14.11 -5.00
C MET A 406 16.38 -14.48 -6.26
#